data_AF-A0A448X4U6-F1
#
_entry.id   AF-A0A448X4U6-F1
#
_cell.length_a   1.000
_cell.length_b   1.000
_cell.length_c   1.000
_cell.angle_alpha   90.00
_cell.angle_beta   90.00
_cell.angle_gamma   90.00
#
_symmetry.space_group_name_H-M   'P 1'
#
loop_
_entity.id
_entity.type
_entity.pdbx_description
1 polymer ?
#
loop_
_entity_poly.entity_id
_entity_poly.type
_entity_poly.pdbx_seq_one_letter_code
_entity_poly.pdbx_strand_id
1 'polypeptide(L)' 'MPIYESFRPAFSNKLKDDVLTSRVVSGRESVYFGQRLVWPIGRRLEESEVLEICAYNHSKYLPDK' A
#
# COMPACT_ATOMS: atom_id res chain seq x y z
N MET A 1 20.04 -19.88 13.38
CA MET A 1 19.57 -19.40 12.06
C MET A 1 18.79 -18.13 12.28
N PRO A 2 19.19 -16.95 11.78
CA PRO A 2 18.36 -15.77 11.92
C PRO A 2 17.14 -15.94 11.02
N ILE A 3 15.95 -15.84 11.63
CA ILE A 3 14.67 -15.77 10.92
C ILE A 3 14.71 -14.42 10.20
N TYR A 4 15.08 -14.41 8.91
CA TYR A 4 14.86 -13.21 8.11
C TYR A 4 13.36 -12.99 8.06
N GLU A 5 12.87 -12.02 8.84
CA GLU A 5 11.52 -11.48 8.65
C GLU A 5 11.34 -11.22 7.15
N SER A 6 10.42 -11.94 6.53
CA SER A 6 10.17 -11.78 5.11
C SER A 6 9.63 -10.37 4.89
N PHE A 7 10.46 -9.46 4.40
CA PHE A 7 10.04 -8.12 3.99
C PHE A 7 9.01 -8.28 2.88
N ARG A 8 7.79 -7.86 3.18
CA ARG A 8 6.58 -8.08 2.38
C ARG A 8 5.92 -6.72 2.12
N PRO A 9 6.53 -5.92 1.24
CA PRO A 9 6.07 -4.57 0.97
C PRO A 9 4.68 -4.56 0.32
N ALA A 10 3.87 -3.59 0.72
CA ALA A 10 2.59 -3.22 0.14
C ALA A 10 2.44 -1.69 0.22
N PHE A 11 1.51 -1.14 -0.55
CA PHE A 11 1.14 0.27 -0.43
C PHE A 11 -0.37 0.43 -0.42
N SER A 12 -0.84 1.43 0.33
CA SER A 12 -2.23 1.88 0.32
C SER A 12 -2.28 3.28 -0.27
N ASN A 13 -3.26 3.50 -1.13
CA ASN A 13 -3.58 4.80 -1.66
C ASN A 13 -4.92 5.24 -1.07
N LYS A 14 -5.04 6.51 -0.68
CA LYS A 14 -6.27 7.08 -0.15
C LYS A 14 -6.67 8.31 -0.97
N LEU A 15 -7.94 8.39 -1.35
CA LEU A 15 -8.56 9.56 -1.96
C LEU A 15 -9.89 9.84 -1.25
N LYS A 16 -9.97 10.98 -0.55
CA LYS A 16 -11.04 11.27 0.43
C LYS A 16 -11.16 10.14 1.47
N ASP A 17 -12.27 9.41 1.50
CA ASP A 17 -12.56 8.36 2.47
C ASP A 17 -12.40 6.94 1.89
N ASP A 18 -12.04 6.83 0.61
CA ASP A 18 -11.86 5.54 -0.05
C ASP A 18 -10.37 5.17 -0.10
N VAL A 19 -10.08 3.90 0.19
CA VAL A 19 -8.73 3.36 0.31
C VAL A 19 -8.60 2.14 -0.59
N LEU A 20 -7.63 2.20 -1.50
CA LEU A 20 -7.25 1.08 -2.35
C LEU A 20 -5.87 0.58 -1.94
N THR A 21 -5.76 -0.73 -1.78
CA THR A 21 -4.54 -1.37 -1.27
C THR A 21 -3.94 -2.28 -2.32
N SER A 22 -2.61 -2.22 -2.46
CA SER A 22 -1.88 -3.12 -3.33
C SER A 22 -1.83 -4.53 -2.76
N ARG A 23 -1.63 -5.53 -3.62
CA ARG A 23 -1.19 -6.85 -3.15
C ARG A 23 0.20 -6.73 -2.55
N VAL A 24 0.45 -7.57 -1.56
CA VAL A 24 1.78 -7.79 -0.99
C VAL A 24 2.69 -8.40 -2.05
N VAL A 25 3.88 -7.86 -2.19
CA VAL A 25 4.93 -8.39 -3.06
C VAL A 25 6.17 -8.73 -2.23
N SER A 26 7.13 -9.43 -2.82
CA SER A 26 8.39 -9.79 -2.13
C SER A 26 9.52 -8.93 -2.68
N GLY A 27 10.35 -8.40 -1.78
CA GLY A 27 11.53 -7.61 -2.14
C GLY A 27 12.35 -7.30 -0.89
N ARG A 28 13.49 -6.63 -1.02
CA ARG A 28 14.30 -6.19 0.14
C ARG A 28 14.63 -4.70 0.04
N GLU A 29 15.42 -4.32 -0.97
CA GLU A 29 15.91 -2.94 -1.13
C GLU A 29 15.09 -2.14 -2.16
N SER A 30 14.59 -2.81 -3.20
CA SER A 30 13.72 -2.24 -4.21
C SER A 30 12.62 -3.23 -4.58
N VAL A 31 11.48 -2.68 -5.00
CA VAL A 31 10.25 -3.45 -5.17
C VAL A 31 9.50 -2.93 -6.38
N TYR A 32 9.13 -3.82 -7.28
CA TYR A 32 8.22 -3.53 -8.37
C TYR A 32 6.86 -4.17 -8.09
N PHE A 33 5.82 -3.34 -7.96
CA PHE A 33 4.48 -3.82 -7.63
C PHE A 33 3.66 -4.26 -8.85
N GLY A 34 3.90 -3.68 -10.03
CA GLY A 34 3.23 -4.04 -11.28
C GLY A 34 1.70 -3.89 -11.26
N GLN A 35 1.15 -3.06 -10.39
CA GLN A 35 -0.29 -2.94 -10.16
C GLN A 35 -0.82 -1.56 -10.57
N ARG A 36 -2.06 -1.56 -11.07
CA ARG A 36 -2.83 -0.35 -11.35
C ARG A 36 -4.03 -0.28 -10.42
N LEU A 37 -4.07 0.74 -9.58
CA LEU A 37 -5.24 1.07 -8.75
C LEU A 37 -6.01 2.20 -9.44
N VAL A 38 -7.33 2.08 -9.53
CA VAL A 38 -8.19 3.01 -10.28
C VAL A 38 -9.39 3.38 -9.44
N TRP A 39 -9.59 4.68 -9.26
CA TRP A 39 -10.85 5.22 -8.73
C TRP A 39 -11.77 5.63 -9.87
N PRO A 40 -12.99 5.06 -9.96
CA PRO A 40 -14.01 5.57 -10.85
C PRO A 40 -14.59 6.86 -10.27
N ILE A 41 -14.13 8.02 -10.77
CA ILE A 41 -14.59 9.33 -10.32
C ILE A 41 -15.68 9.83 -11.28
N GLY A 42 -16.93 9.88 -10.81
CA GLY A 42 -18.08 10.37 -11.58
C GLY A 42 -18.36 11.87 -11.46
N ARG A 43 -17.50 12.63 -10.77
CA ARG A 43 -17.67 14.07 -10.53
C ARG A 43 -16.38 14.84 -10.76
N ARG A 44 -16.45 16.17 -10.72
CA ARG A 44 -15.26 17.02 -10.74
C ARG A 44 -14.46 16.85 -9.45
N LEU A 45 -13.14 16.80 -9.57
CA LEU A 45 -12.23 16.84 -8.43
C LEU A 45 -12.09 18.27 -7.91
N GLU A 46 -12.06 18.41 -6.59
CA GLU A 46 -11.81 19.66 -5.89
C GLU A 46 -10.30 19.83 -5.63
N GLU A 47 -9.83 21.07 -5.54
CA GLU A 47 -8.40 21.36 -5.26
C GLU A 47 -7.97 20.91 -3.86
N SER A 48 -8.92 20.74 -2.95
CA SER A 48 -8.70 20.20 -1.61
C SER A 48 -8.48 18.69 -1.58
N GLU A 49 -8.74 17.98 -2.69
CA GLU A 49 -8.61 16.53 -2.74
C GLU A 49 -7.15 16.11 -2.90
N VAL A 50 -6.66 15.37 -1.91
CA VAL A 50 -5.29 14.86 -1.88
C VAL A 50 -5.30 13.36 -2.13
N LEU A 51 -4.42 12.91 -3.03
CA LEU A 51 -4.06 11.51 -3.16
C LEU A 51 -2.89 11.22 -2.22
N GLU A 52 -3.15 10.43 -1.18
CA GLU A 52 -2.12 10.00 -0.25
C GLU A 52 -1.64 8.59 -0.64
N ILE A 53 -0.32 8.39 -0.70
CA ILE A 53 0.32 7.10 -1.01
C ILE A 53 1.19 6.71 0.17
N CYS A 54 0.84 5.61 0.85
CA CYS A 54 1.58 5.11 2.00
C CYS A 54 2.16 3.72 1.69
N ALA A 55 3.47 3.55 1.86
CA ALA A 55 4.11 2.25 1.77
C ALA A 55 4.29 1.64 3.17
N TYR A 56 4.07 0.33 3.29
CA TYR A 56 4.20 -0.38 4.56
C TYR A 56 4.76 -1.79 4.35
N ASN A 57 5.39 -2.32 5.40
CA ASN A 57 5.88 -3.70 5.42
C ASN A 57 4.84 -4.61 6.08
N HIS A 58 4.30 -5.56 5.33
CA HIS A 58 3.30 -6.50 5.79
C HIS A 58 3.96 -7.68 6.54
N SER A 59 4.18 -7.55 7.84
CA SER A 59 4.52 -8.71 8.68
C SER A 59 3.28 -9.59 8.91
N LYS A 60 3.41 -10.91 8.76
CA LYS A 60 2.36 -11.87 9.14
C LYS A 60 2.28 -12.09 10.66
N TYR A 61 3.29 -11.63 11.40
CA TYR A 61 3.30 -11.68 12.84
C TYR A 61 2.65 -10.39 13.35
N LEU A 62 1.42 -10.53 13.87
CA LEU A 62 0.88 -9.55 14.80
C LEU A 62 1.93 -9.41 15.93
N PRO A 63 2.26 -8.18 16.38
CA PRO A 63 2.89 -8.05 17.68
C PRO A 63 1.92 -8.65 18.68
N ASP A 64 2.28 -9.80 19.24
CA ASP A 64 1.59 -10.35 20.39
C ASP A 64 1.86 -9.38 21.54
N LYS A 65 0.84 -8.57 21.87
CA LYS A 65 0.67 -7.66 23.01
C LYS A 65 1.91 -6.96 23.58
#